data_AF-A0A257G7F9-F1
#
_entry.id   AF-A0A257G7F9-F1
#
_cell.length_a   1.000
_cell.length_b   1.000
_cell.length_c   1.000
_cell.angle_alpha   90.00
_cell.angle_beta   90.00
_cell.angle_gamma   90.00
#
_symmetry.space_group_name_H-M   'P 1'
#
loop_
_entity.id
_entity.type
_entity.pdbx_description
1 polymer ?
#
loop_
_entity_poly.entity_id
_entity_poly.type
_entity_poly.pdbx_seq_one_letter_code
_entity_poly.pdbx_strand_id
1 'polypeptide(L)' 'MAFKTLKTTREAISLSTLGKRIAERRIVVGAVDVPRNEGKRRTPSKQTLLDEIAKAGGQW' A
#
# COMPACT_ATOMS: atom_id res chain seq x y z
N MET A 1 -20.20 18.59 -2.33
CA MET A 1 -19.50 18.04 -1.15
C MET A 1 -18.17 18.74 -1.00
N ALA A 2 -17.96 19.57 0.02
CA ALA A 2 -16.67 20.21 0.27
C ALA A 2 -15.76 19.24 1.04
N PHE A 3 -14.60 18.88 0.48
CA PHE A 3 -13.59 18.10 1.20
C PHE A 3 -13.04 18.93 2.37
N LYS A 4 -13.02 18.36 3.59
CA LYS A 4 -12.35 18.99 4.72
C LYS A 4 -10.85 19.02 4.45
N THR A 5 -10.32 20.20 4.16
CA THR A 5 -8.86 20.41 4.13
C THR A 5 -8.37 20.39 5.57
N LEU A 6 -7.73 19.30 5.97
CA LEU A 6 -7.08 19.21 7.27
C LEU A 6 -5.89 20.18 7.29
N LYS A 7 -6.04 21.30 8.01
CA LYS A 7 -4.94 22.24 8.26
C LYS A 7 -3.96 21.56 9.23
N THR A 8 -2.80 21.17 8.72
CA THR A 8 -1.69 20.70 9.56
C THR A 8 -0.94 21.90 10.14
N THR A 9 -0.57 21.82 11.41
CA THR A 9 0.31 22.80 12.09
C THR A 9 1.79 22.57 11.79
N ARG A 10 2.13 21.46 11.13
CA ARG A 10 3.50 21.10 10.77
C ARG A 10 3.90 21.80 9.47
N GLU A 11 5.12 22.32 9.46
CA GLU A 11 5.73 22.87 8.25
C GLU A 11 5.88 21.80 7.17
N ALA A 12 5.63 22.19 5.93
CA ALA A 12 5.87 21.33 4.77
C ALA A 12 7.39 21.15 4.59
N ILE A 13 7.81 19.94 4.26
CA ILE A 13 9.20 19.63 3.91
C ILE A 13 9.32 19.36 2.41
N SER A 14 10.50 19.60 1.84
CA SER A 14 10.79 19.23 0.45
C SER A 14 10.80 17.71 0.27
N LEU A 15 10.55 17.27 -0.96
CA LEU A 15 10.65 15.85 -1.33
C LEU A 15 12.07 15.30 -1.11
N SER A 16 13.10 16.11 -1.34
CA SER A 16 14.50 15.75 -1.06
C SER A 16 14.74 15.50 0.43
N THR A 17 14.18 16.34 1.29
CA THR A 17 14.26 16.19 2.76
C THR A 17 13.52 14.94 3.23
N LEU A 18 12.34 14.68 2.66
CA LEU A 18 11.59 13.46 2.93
C LEU A 18 12.41 12.21 2.55
N GLY A 19 13.04 12.21 1.37
CA GLY A 19 13.87 11.11 0.89
C GLY A 19 15.03 10.78 1.85
N LYS A 20 15.75 11.79 2.33
CA LYS A 20 16.83 11.62 3.33
C LYS A 20 16.32 10.97 4.61
N ARG A 21 15.21 11.48 5.17
CA ARG A 21 14.61 10.92 6.40
C ARG A 21 14.17 9.47 6.23
N ILE A 22 13.65 9.09 5.08
CA ILE A 22 13.27 7.70 4.80
C ILE A 22 14.51 6.80 4.75
N ALA A 23 15.60 7.25 4.10
CA ALA A 23 16.84 6.49 4.03
C ALA A 23 17.46 6.28 5.42
N GLU A 24 17.53 7.33 6.24
CA GLU A 24 17.98 7.27 7.64
C GLU A 24 17.15 6.26 8.45
N ARG A 25 15.83 6.34 8.33
CA ARG A 25 14.92 5.41 9.03
C ARG A 25 15.08 3.96 8.59
N ARG A 26 15.34 3.70 7.31
CA ARG A 26 15.59 2.33 6.82
C ARG A 26 16.83 1.71 7.45
N ILE A 27 17.88 2.50 7.69
CA ILE A 27 19.10 2.03 8.37
C ILE A 27 18.78 1.66 9.82
N VAL A 28 18.04 2.52 10.53
CA VAL A 28 17.68 2.30 11.94
C VAL A 28 16.75 1.10 12.11
N VAL A 29 15.75 0.96 11.23
CA VAL A 29 14.74 -0.11 11.32
C VAL A 29 15.31 -1.45 10.84
N GLY A 30 16.30 -1.46 9.94
CA GLY A 30 16.87 -2.69 9.40
C GLY A 30 15.92 -3.44 8.46
N ALA A 31 16.11 -4.76 8.35
CA ALA A 31 15.27 -5.59 7.50
C ALA A 31 13.83 -5.67 8.04
N VAL A 32 12.89 -5.09 7.30
CA VAL A 32 11.46 -5.22 7.59
C VAL A 32 10.92 -6.42 6.83
N ASP A 33 10.67 -7.52 7.53
CA ASP A 33 9.83 -8.60 7.01
C ASP A 33 8.37 -8.15 7.10
N VAL A 34 7.87 -7.53 6.02
CA VAL A 34 6.46 -7.18 5.93
C VAL A 34 5.73 -8.47 5.57
N PRO A 35 4.89 -9.04 6.46
CA PRO A 35 4.12 -10.23 6.13
C PRO A 35 3.22 -9.88 4.94
N ARG A 36 3.61 -10.36 3.76
CA ARG A 36 2.81 -10.19 2.57
C ARG A 36 1.65 -11.14 2.71
N ASN A 37 0.44 -10.59 2.77
CA ASN A 37 -0.74 -11.43 2.78
C ASN A 37 -0.72 -12.27 1.48
N GLU A 38 -0.60 -13.59 1.60
CA GLU A 38 -0.48 -14.51 0.46
C GLU A 38 -1.74 -14.49 -0.44
N GLY A 39 -2.79 -13.79 0.01
CA GLY A 39 -4.03 -13.65 -0.76
C GLY A 39 -4.82 -14.95 -0.85
N LYS A 40 -4.50 -15.95 -0.02
CA LYS A 40 -5.15 -17.27 0.02
C LYS A 40 -6.47 -17.28 0.78
N ARG A 41 -6.67 -16.35 1.72
CA ARG A 41 -7.96 -16.16 2.41
C ARG A 41 -8.84 -15.17 1.64
N ARG A 42 -9.42 -15.63 0.52
CA ARG A 42 -10.38 -14.85 -0.27
C ARG A 42 -11.80 -15.07 0.23
N THR A 43 -12.63 -14.04 0.17
CA THR A 43 -14.07 -14.21 0.35
C THR A 43 -14.65 -15.03 -0.80
N PRO A 44 -15.79 -15.72 -0.62
CA PRO A 44 -16.43 -16.49 -1.69
C PRO A 44 -16.65 -15.67 -2.96
N SER A 45 -17.14 -14.42 -2.83
CA SER A 45 -17.35 -13.49 -3.93
C SER A 45 -16.08 -13.20 -4.74
N LYS A 46 -14.94 -13.07 -4.06
CA LYS A 46 -13.66 -12.80 -4.70
C LYS A 46 -13.11 -14.03 -5.40
N GLN A 47 -13.40 -15.23 -4.88
CA GLN A 47 -13.05 -16.48 -5.56
C GLN A 47 -13.83 -16.63 -6.86
N THR A 48 -15.16 -16.44 -6.81
CA THR A 48 -16.03 -16.50 -8.00
C THR A 48 -15.57 -15.55 -9.10
N LEU A 49 -15.20 -14.31 -8.75
CA LEU A 49 -14.67 -13.35 -9.72
C LEU A 49 -13.41 -13.86 -10.44
N LEU A 50 -12.46 -14.45 -9.70
CA LEU A 50 -11.22 -14.96 -10.28
C LEU A 50 -11.48 -16.16 -11.18
N ASP A 51 -12.41 -17.02 -10.79
CA ASP A 51 -12.80 -18.18 -11.58
C ASP A 51 -13.39 -17.73 -12.92
N GLU A 52 -14.23 -16.68 -12.93
CA GLU A 52 -14.74 -16.08 -14.17
C GLU A 52 -13.64 -15.42 -15.03
N ILE A 53 -12.69 -14.71 -14.40
CA ILE A 53 -11.53 -14.16 -15.10
C ILE A 53 -10.70 -15.28 -15.75
N ALA A 54 -10.47 -16.38 -15.04
CA ALA A 54 -9.74 -17.53 -15.56
C ALA A 54 -10.48 -18.20 -16.73
N LYS A 55 -11.80 -18.35 -16.64
CA LYS A 55 -12.64 -18.85 -17.75
C LYS A 55 -12.56 -17.95 -18.99
N ALA A 56 -12.45 -16.64 -18.80
CA ALA A 56 -12.25 -15.68 -19.88
C ALA A 56 -10.80 -15.66 -20.42
N GLY A 57 -9.90 -16.50 -19.90
CA GLY A 57 -8.51 -16.60 -20.32
C GLY A 57 -7.57 -15.57 -19.68
N GLY A 58 -8.03 -14.82 -18.68
CA GLY A 58 -7.22 -13.86 -17.94
C GLY A 58 -6.38 -14.51 -16.83
N GLN A 59 -5.28 -13.85 -16.45
CA GLN A 59 -4.47 -14.17 -15.27
C GLN A 59 -4.49 -12.98 -14.32
N TRP A 60 -4.76 -13.23 -13.03
CA TRP A 60 -4.88 -12.21 -11.99
C TRP A 60 -3.91 -12.42 -10.83
#